data_AF-Q6XIV7-F1
#
_entry.id   AF-Q6XIV7-F1
#
_cell.length_a   1.000
_cell.length_b   1.000
_cell.length_c   1.000
_cell.angle_alpha   90.00
_cell.angle_beta   90.00
_cell.angle_gamma   90.00
#
_symmetry.space_group_name_H-M   'P 1'
#
loop_
_entity.id
_entity.type
_entity.pdbx_description
1 polymer ?
#
loop_
_entity_poly.entity_id
_entity_poly.type
_entity_poly.pdbx_seq_one_letter_code
_entity_poly.pdbx_strand_id
1 'polypeptide(L)'
;MQHEPEEQTFQLQALEIREPDSNFDPLKPPESGEEYLMHMFYERKQCPAVVTKRSPKIRNNTGSTTIEMLDNPELPPFKCLLPTPEWQDEQVKSFQAARSQVLVLRRELANNNYDQSAEPPLTSDHEKWQEFCRNQQPLLSTLLHLSQNDLEQLLEKLSKWLQDPNSTVDLLHDVWLARWLYA
;
A
#
# COMPACT_ATOMS: atom_id res chain seq x y z
N MET A 1 -7.48 40.70 23.24
CA MET A 1 -6.97 40.70 21.86
C MET A 1 -6.41 39.32 21.61
N GLN A 2 -7.19 38.46 20.97
CA GLN A 2 -6.78 37.08 20.63
C GLN A 2 -6.09 37.15 19.27
N HIS A 3 -4.80 36.82 19.24
CA HIS A 3 -4.04 36.65 18.01
C HIS A 3 -4.42 35.27 17.45
N GLU A 4 -5.18 35.24 16.36
CA GLU A 4 -5.40 33.98 15.65
C GLU A 4 -4.07 33.46 15.10
N PRO A 5 -3.85 32.13 15.10
CA PRO A 5 -2.60 31.55 14.63
C PRO A 5 -2.45 31.86 13.14
N GLU A 6 -1.30 32.42 12.76
CA GLU A 6 -0.91 32.69 11.38
C GLU A 6 -1.18 31.44 10.52
N GLU A 7 -2.24 31.49 9.71
CA GLU A 7 -2.51 30.47 8.72
C GLU A 7 -1.27 30.34 7.84
N GLN A 8 -0.73 29.14 7.68
CA GLN A 8 0.40 28.86 6.79
C GLN A 8 -0.05 29.10 5.33
N THR A 9 -0.01 30.35 4.91
CA THR A 9 -0.30 30.79 3.54
C THR A 9 1.01 31.03 2.78
N PHE A 10 1.03 30.64 1.51
CA PHE A 10 2.15 30.92 0.60
C PHE A 10 2.33 32.42 0.29
N GLN A 11 1.33 33.25 0.59
CA GLN A 11 1.38 34.70 0.45
C GLN A 11 0.95 35.36 1.75
N LEU A 12 1.91 36.00 2.45
CA LEU A 12 1.65 36.78 3.64
C LEU A 12 1.29 38.22 3.26
N GLN A 13 0.33 38.79 3.98
CA GLN A 13 -0.07 40.18 3.80
C GLN A 13 1.02 41.12 4.33
N ALA A 14 1.65 41.88 3.43
CA ALA A 14 2.75 42.80 3.79
C ALA A 14 2.28 44.17 4.28
N LEU A 15 1.07 44.59 3.91
CA LEU A 15 0.50 45.89 4.22
C LEU A 15 -0.89 45.70 4.82
N GLU A 16 -1.20 46.44 5.88
CA GLU A 16 -2.55 46.47 6.45
C GLU A 16 -3.51 47.12 5.44
N ILE A 17 -4.62 46.45 5.16
CA ILE A 17 -5.66 46.92 4.24
C ILE A 17 -6.94 47.05 5.07
N ARG A 18 -7.51 48.25 5.14
CA ARG A 18 -8.78 48.50 5.81
C ARG A 18 -9.95 47.97 4.96
N GLU A 19 -11.09 47.68 5.57
CA GLU A 19 -12.30 47.29 4.82
C GLU A 19 -13.05 48.54 4.30
N PRO A 20 -13.76 48.45 3.16
CA PRO A 20 -14.41 49.61 2.57
C PRO A 20 -15.59 50.09 3.42
N ASP A 21 -15.53 51.35 3.83
CA ASP A 21 -16.61 52.03 4.58
C ASP A 21 -17.84 52.30 3.70
N SER A 22 -18.97 52.65 4.32
CA SER A 22 -20.23 52.96 3.63
C SER A 22 -20.18 54.17 2.66
N ASN A 23 -19.08 54.94 2.65
CA ASN A 23 -18.84 56.05 1.71
C ASN A 23 -17.85 55.68 0.58
N PHE A 24 -17.45 54.42 0.46
CA PHE A 24 -16.51 53.98 -0.56
C PHE A 24 -17.15 54.01 -1.96
N ASP A 25 -16.63 54.87 -2.85
CA ASP A 25 -17.04 54.94 -4.24
C ASP A 25 -15.99 54.28 -5.16
N PRO A 26 -16.27 53.09 -5.71
CA PRO A 26 -15.32 52.36 -6.55
C PRO A 26 -15.03 53.06 -7.90
N LEU A 27 -15.82 54.06 -8.30
CA LEU A 27 -15.65 54.78 -9.57
C LEU A 27 -14.77 56.04 -9.45
N LYS A 28 -14.52 56.52 -8.23
CA LYS A 28 -13.65 57.67 -7.99
C LYS A 28 -12.18 57.23 -8.04
N PRO A 29 -11.26 58.01 -8.62
CA PRO A 29 -9.83 57.71 -8.53
C PRO A 29 -9.35 57.84 -7.07
N PRO A 30 -8.49 56.92 -6.58
CA PRO A 30 -7.94 57.01 -5.24
C PRO A 30 -7.01 58.22 -5.12
N GLU A 31 -7.19 58.99 -4.05
CA GLU A 31 -6.39 60.19 -3.74
C GLU A 31 -5.22 59.86 -2.80
N SER A 32 -5.27 58.69 -2.14
CA SER A 32 -4.24 58.18 -1.21
C SER A 32 -3.82 56.73 -1.50
N GLY A 33 -2.65 56.33 -1.00
CA GLY A 33 -2.15 54.96 -1.09
C GLY A 33 -3.01 53.94 -0.31
N GLU A 34 -3.59 54.35 0.82
CA GLU A 34 -4.54 53.50 1.58
C GLU A 34 -5.83 53.24 0.78
N GLU A 35 -6.35 54.28 0.12
CA GLU A 35 -7.51 54.17 -0.76
C GLU A 35 -7.19 53.27 -1.96
N TYR A 36 -6.00 53.36 -2.52
CA TYR A 36 -5.59 52.47 -3.62
C TYR A 36 -5.65 50.98 -3.22
N LEU A 37 -5.15 50.62 -2.03
CA LEU A 37 -5.21 49.25 -1.53
C LEU A 37 -6.67 48.81 -1.28
N MET A 38 -7.53 49.73 -0.85
CA MET A 38 -8.97 49.51 -0.71
C MET A 38 -9.64 49.17 -2.05
N HIS A 39 -9.37 49.97 -3.08
CA HIS A 39 -9.88 49.74 -4.44
C HIS A 39 -9.42 48.40 -5.00
N MET A 40 -8.15 48.04 -4.82
CA MET A 40 -7.60 46.75 -5.24
C MET A 40 -8.26 45.57 -4.50
N PHE A 41 -8.47 45.69 -3.19
CA PHE A 41 -9.11 44.63 -2.40
C PHE A 41 -10.59 44.44 -2.78
N TYR A 42 -11.27 45.52 -3.15
CA TYR A 42 -12.62 45.46 -3.72
C TYR A 42 -12.62 44.80 -5.10
N GLU A 43 -11.73 45.22 -6.01
CA GLU A 43 -11.63 44.68 -7.37
C GLU A 43 -11.28 43.19 -7.37
N ARG A 44 -10.31 42.76 -6.56
CA ARG A 44 -9.90 41.34 -6.51
C ARG A 44 -11.02 40.42 -6.05
N LYS A 45 -11.94 40.88 -5.19
CA LYS A 45 -13.11 40.11 -4.74
C LYS A 45 -14.11 39.88 -5.88
N GLN A 46 -14.12 40.75 -6.88
CA GLN A 46 -14.95 40.63 -8.09
C GLN A 46 -14.29 39.78 -9.17
N CYS A 47 -12.97 39.59 -9.11
CA CYS A 47 -12.24 38.72 -10.01
C CYS A 47 -12.37 37.24 -9.59
N PRO A 48 -12.53 36.31 -10.54
CA PRO A 48 -12.54 34.88 -10.25
C PRO A 48 -11.18 34.42 -9.70
N ALA A 49 -11.17 33.75 -8.54
CA ALA A 49 -9.96 33.29 -7.86
C ALA A 49 -9.15 32.26 -8.68
N VAL A 50 -9.84 31.42 -9.46
CA VAL A 50 -9.22 30.42 -10.33
C VAL A 50 -9.84 30.52 -11.72
N VAL A 51 -9.00 30.75 -12.73
CA VAL A 51 -9.41 30.78 -14.14
C VAL A 51 -8.71 29.68 -14.88
N THR A 52 -9.47 28.74 -15.46
CA THR A 52 -8.92 27.72 -16.35
C THR A 52 -9.22 28.08 -17.80
N LYS A 53 -8.18 28.12 -18.64
CA LYS A 53 -8.31 28.30 -20.08
C LYS A 53 -7.78 27.07 -20.78
N ARG A 54 -8.66 26.37 -21.50
CA ARG A 54 -8.25 25.27 -22.39
C ARG A 54 -7.74 25.86 -23.70
N SER A 55 -6.54 25.47 -24.12
CA SER A 55 -5.97 25.93 -25.38
C SER A 55 -6.64 25.19 -26.55
N PRO A 56 -7.19 25.90 -27.56
CA PRO A 56 -7.70 25.25 -28.77
C PRO A 56 -6.56 24.64 -29.63
N LYS A 57 -5.30 25.01 -29.37
CA LYS A 57 -4.12 24.56 -30.10
C LYS A 57 -3.49 23.28 -29.53
N ILE A 58 -3.90 22.85 -28.33
CA ILE A 58 -3.37 21.67 -27.63
C ILE A 58 -4.46 20.58 -27.61
N ARG A 59 -4.91 20.21 -28.82
CA ARG A 59 -5.88 19.11 -29.03
C ARG A 59 -5.21 17.92 -29.71
N ASN A 60 -3.90 17.81 -29.62
CA ASN A 60 -3.19 16.61 -30.05
C ASN A 60 -3.10 15.72 -28.82
N ASN A 61 -3.76 14.57 -28.88
CA ASN A 61 -3.70 13.53 -27.86
C ASN A 61 -2.22 13.16 -27.67
N THR A 62 -1.59 13.71 -26.63
CA THR A 62 -0.20 13.42 -26.29
C THR A 62 -0.12 11.90 -26.15
N GLY A 63 0.71 11.26 -26.96
CA GLY A 63 0.81 9.80 -27.02
C GLY A 63 0.89 9.25 -25.60
N SER A 64 -0.14 8.51 -25.19
CA SER A 64 -0.21 7.94 -23.86
C SER A 64 0.95 6.98 -23.73
N THR A 65 1.99 7.36 -22.99
CA THR A 65 2.97 6.41 -22.46
C THR A 65 2.19 5.45 -21.58
N THR A 66 1.90 4.26 -22.11
CA THR A 66 1.17 3.22 -21.39
C THR A 66 1.93 2.88 -20.12
N ILE A 67 1.18 2.66 -19.04
CA ILE A 67 1.74 2.14 -17.79
C ILE A 67 2.18 0.70 -18.05
N GLU A 68 3.39 0.36 -17.65
CA GLU A 68 3.87 -1.02 -17.65
C GLU A 68 3.05 -1.81 -16.63
N MET A 69 2.16 -2.66 -17.11
CA MET A 69 1.34 -3.55 -16.28
C MET A 69 1.95 -4.94 -16.29
N LEU A 70 1.83 -5.65 -15.16
CA LEU A 70 2.19 -7.06 -15.11
C LEU A 70 1.28 -7.85 -16.07
N ASP A 71 1.88 -8.71 -16.89
CA ASP A 71 1.13 -9.56 -17.81
C ASP A 71 0.28 -10.56 -17.04
N ASN A 72 -0.93 -10.81 -17.55
CA ASN A 72 -1.78 -11.85 -17.00
C ASN A 72 -1.25 -13.23 -17.40
N PRO A 73 -1.28 -14.22 -16.49
CA PRO A 73 -0.90 -15.58 -16.84
C PRO A 73 -1.82 -16.14 -17.92
N GLU A 74 -1.29 -17.10 -18.70
CA GLU A 74 -2.07 -17.78 -19.74
C GLU A 74 -3.30 -18.48 -19.16
N LEU A 75 -4.40 -18.44 -19.91
CA LEU A 75 -5.60 -19.19 -19.57
C LEU A 75 -5.28 -20.70 -19.63
N PRO A 76 -5.63 -21.48 -18.59
CA PRO A 76 -5.27 -22.90 -18.55
C PRO A 76 -5.94 -23.65 -19.71
N PRO A 77 -5.20 -24.51 -20.45
CA PRO A 77 -5.72 -25.17 -21.64
C PRO A 77 -6.83 -26.19 -21.33
N PHE A 78 -6.79 -26.82 -20.15
CA PHE A 78 -7.73 -27.87 -19.73
C PHE A 78 -8.61 -27.42 -18.57
N LYS A 79 -9.79 -26.86 -18.87
CA LYS A 79 -10.75 -26.40 -17.86
C LYS A 79 -11.30 -27.51 -16.96
N CYS A 80 -11.24 -28.77 -17.39
CA CYS A 80 -11.67 -29.92 -16.59
C CYS A 80 -10.75 -30.22 -15.39
N LEU A 81 -9.54 -29.65 -15.37
CA LEU A 81 -8.63 -29.73 -14.21
C LEU A 81 -8.92 -28.67 -13.15
N LEU A 82 -9.80 -27.71 -13.45
CA LEU A 82 -10.17 -26.68 -12.49
C LEU A 82 -11.07 -27.28 -11.40
N PRO A 83 -10.88 -26.88 -10.13
CA PRO A 83 -11.68 -27.38 -9.04
C PRO A 83 -13.13 -26.86 -9.11
N THR A 84 -14.08 -27.67 -8.64
CA THR A 84 -15.48 -27.23 -8.51
C THR A 84 -15.61 -26.17 -7.41
N PRO A 85 -16.60 -25.27 -7.49
CA PRO A 85 -16.76 -24.22 -6.48
C PRO A 85 -17.01 -24.79 -5.08
N GLU A 86 -17.75 -25.90 -4.97
CA GLU A 86 -18.03 -26.54 -3.67
C GLU A 86 -16.75 -27.07 -3.02
N TRP A 87 -15.81 -27.58 -3.81
CA TRP A 87 -14.51 -28.04 -3.30
C TRP A 87 -13.64 -26.85 -2.86
N GLN A 88 -13.65 -25.75 -3.61
CA GLN A 88 -12.93 -24.52 -3.21
C GLN A 88 -13.45 -24.00 -1.86
N ASP A 89 -14.76 -23.94 -1.68
CA ASP A 89 -15.38 -23.52 -0.42
C ASP A 89 -14.95 -24.40 0.76
N GLU A 90 -14.87 -25.71 0.55
CA GLU A 90 -14.45 -26.66 1.58
C GLU A 90 -12.95 -26.51 1.93
N GLN A 91 -12.09 -26.25 0.94
CA GLN A 91 -10.67 -25.95 1.17
C GLN A 91 -10.50 -24.65 1.96
N VAL A 92 -11.27 -23.61 1.63
CA VAL A 92 -11.24 -22.33 2.35
C VAL A 92 -11.67 -22.52 3.81
N LYS A 93 -12.74 -23.26 4.08
CA LYS A 93 -13.17 -23.57 5.46
C LYS A 93 -12.09 -24.31 6.24
N SER A 94 -11.48 -25.34 5.63
CA SER A 94 -10.41 -26.12 6.26
C SER A 94 -9.20 -25.24 6.61
N PHE A 95 -8.79 -24.36 5.68
CA PHE A 95 -7.72 -23.39 5.91
C PHE A 95 -8.05 -22.40 7.03
N GLN A 96 -9.28 -21.86 7.05
CA GLN A 96 -9.72 -20.93 8.09
C GLN A 96 -9.75 -21.59 9.48
N ALA A 97 -10.16 -22.85 9.57
CA ALA A 97 -10.17 -23.59 10.83
C ALA A 97 -8.73 -23.78 11.37
N ALA A 98 -7.80 -24.20 10.51
CA ALA A 98 -6.39 -24.35 10.88
C ALA A 98 -5.77 -23.01 11.31
N ARG A 99 -5.98 -21.94 10.53
CA ARG A 99 -5.50 -20.59 10.86
C ARG A 99 -6.05 -20.09 12.20
N SER A 100 -7.33 -20.33 12.46
CA SER A 100 -7.96 -19.94 13.73
C SER A 100 -7.33 -20.67 14.91
N GLN A 101 -7.04 -21.97 14.75
CA GLN A 101 -6.35 -22.75 15.78
C GLN A 101 -4.93 -22.25 16.05
N VAL A 102 -4.17 -21.91 15.00
CA VAL A 102 -2.83 -21.32 15.14
C VAL A 102 -2.89 -19.98 15.90
N LEU A 103 -3.91 -19.16 15.65
CA LEU A 103 -4.11 -17.90 16.38
C LEU A 103 -4.40 -18.13 17.87
N VAL A 104 -5.16 -19.16 18.22
CA VAL A 104 -5.39 -19.55 19.62
C VAL A 104 -4.07 -19.93 20.29
N LEU A 105 -3.27 -20.78 19.64
CA LEU A 105 -1.97 -21.19 20.18
C LEU A 105 -1.00 -20.02 20.34
N ARG A 106 -0.93 -19.10 19.37
CA ARG A 106 -0.11 -17.88 19.49
C ARG A 106 -0.56 -16.99 20.65
N ARG A 107 -1.87 -16.89 20.89
CA ARG A 107 -2.40 -16.16 22.05
C ARG A 107 -2.02 -16.82 23.37
N GLU A 108 -2.08 -18.15 23.45
CA GLU A 108 -1.64 -18.90 24.62
C GLU A 108 -0.14 -18.70 24.88
N LEU A 109 0.70 -18.70 23.84
CA LEU A 109 2.13 -18.39 23.97
C LEU A 109 2.37 -16.97 24.51
N ALA A 110 1.66 -15.98 23.97
CA ALA A 110 1.74 -14.60 24.45
C ALA A 110 1.34 -14.49 25.94
N ASN A 111 0.29 -15.20 26.36
CA ASN A 111 -0.13 -15.25 27.77
C ASN A 111 0.91 -15.90 28.69
N ASN A 112 1.74 -16.81 28.16
CA ASN A 112 2.84 -17.45 28.88
C ASN A 112 4.15 -16.62 28.83
N ASN A 113 4.10 -15.36 28.37
CA ASN A 113 5.26 -14.47 28.22
C ASN A 113 6.37 -15.06 27.33
N TYR A 114 6.01 -15.81 26.29
CA TYR A 114 6.96 -16.24 25.29
C TYR A 114 7.52 -15.02 24.54
N ASP A 115 8.83 -14.79 24.67
CA ASP A 115 9.53 -13.70 23.99
C ASP A 115 10.14 -14.20 22.69
N GLN A 116 9.52 -13.83 21.57
CA GLN A 116 9.99 -14.19 20.24
C GLN A 116 11.29 -13.46 19.85
N SER A 117 11.64 -12.34 20.50
CA SER A 117 12.88 -11.61 20.22
C SER A 117 14.13 -12.28 20.81
N ALA A 118 13.93 -13.22 21.74
CA ALA A 118 15.00 -14.01 22.34
C ALA A 118 15.43 -15.20 21.45
N GLU A 119 14.68 -15.51 20.39
CA GLU A 119 15.05 -16.55 19.43
C GLU A 119 16.31 -16.14 18.65
N PRO A 120 17.29 -17.04 18.49
CA PRO A 120 18.50 -16.74 17.73
C PRO A 120 18.13 -16.41 16.28
N PRO A 121 18.87 -15.49 15.63
CA PRO A 121 18.60 -15.12 14.26
C PRO A 121 18.66 -16.35 13.37
N LEU A 122 17.58 -16.59 12.64
CA LEU A 122 17.49 -17.66 11.67
C LEU A 122 18.58 -17.48 10.59
N THR A 123 19.15 -18.59 10.13
CA THR A 123 20.18 -18.54 9.09
C THR A 123 19.62 -17.87 7.83
N SER A 124 20.34 -16.92 7.24
CA SER A 124 19.93 -16.33 5.96
C SER A 124 20.22 -17.24 4.76
N ASP A 125 20.95 -18.33 4.99
CA ASP A 125 21.48 -19.25 3.99
C ASP A 125 20.38 -20.04 3.28
N HIS A 126 20.29 -19.82 1.96
CA HIS A 126 19.25 -20.39 1.12
C HIS A 126 19.34 -21.92 0.99
N GLU A 127 20.55 -22.47 0.89
CA GLU A 127 20.75 -23.91 0.70
C GLU A 127 20.37 -24.69 1.96
N LYS A 128 20.73 -24.16 3.13
CA LYS A 128 20.36 -24.75 4.42
C LYS A 128 18.86 -24.75 4.66
N TRP A 129 18.17 -23.68 4.26
CA TRP A 129 16.70 -23.64 4.29
C TRP A 129 16.07 -24.69 3.39
N GLN A 130 16.64 -24.89 2.21
CA GLN A 130 16.14 -25.89 1.26
C GLN A 130 16.34 -27.31 1.82
N GLU A 131 17.51 -27.62 2.35
CA GLU A 131 17.79 -28.90 3.00
C GLU A 131 16.91 -29.12 4.23
N PHE A 132 16.72 -28.09 5.06
CA PHE A 132 15.84 -28.12 6.22
C PHE A 132 14.39 -28.41 5.81
N CYS A 133 13.83 -27.71 4.83
CA CYS A 133 12.46 -27.91 4.39
C CYS A 133 12.24 -29.29 3.73
N ARG A 134 13.26 -29.84 3.06
CA ARG A 134 13.20 -31.18 2.47
C ARG A 134 13.18 -32.28 3.53
N ASN A 135 13.99 -32.12 4.58
CA ASN A 135 14.22 -33.16 5.58
C ASN A 135 13.27 -33.06 6.79
N GLN A 136 12.77 -31.86 7.10
CA GLN A 136 11.89 -31.58 8.24
C GLN A 136 10.49 -31.20 7.76
N GLN A 137 9.49 -31.64 8.52
CA GLN A 137 8.09 -31.27 8.26
C GLN A 137 7.75 -29.93 8.92
N PRO A 138 6.81 -29.16 8.34
CA PRO A 138 6.35 -27.91 8.94
C PRO A 138 5.45 -28.18 10.15
N LEU A 139 6.08 -28.52 11.28
CA LEU A 139 5.40 -28.78 12.54
C LEU A 139 5.04 -27.45 13.22
N LEU A 140 3.92 -27.42 13.95
CA LEU A 140 3.52 -26.24 14.73
C LEU A 140 4.61 -25.83 15.73
N SER A 141 5.31 -26.80 16.32
CA SER A 141 6.45 -26.54 17.20
C SER A 141 7.57 -25.77 16.51
N THR A 142 7.72 -25.85 15.20
CA THR A 142 8.73 -25.10 14.45
C THR A 142 8.15 -23.76 13.99
N LEU A 143 6.97 -23.77 13.39
CA LEU A 143 6.36 -22.57 12.79
C LEU A 143 5.97 -21.50 13.81
N LEU A 144 5.63 -21.89 15.04
CA LEU A 144 5.28 -20.92 16.09
C LEU A 144 6.48 -20.11 16.58
N HIS A 145 7.72 -20.61 16.39
CA HIS A 145 8.94 -19.88 16.74
C HIS A 145 9.34 -18.88 15.65
N LEU A 146 8.90 -19.10 14.40
CA LEU A 146 9.19 -18.22 13.27
C LEU A 146 8.48 -16.87 13.41
N SER A 147 9.24 -15.78 13.28
CA SER A 147 8.66 -14.44 13.24
C SER A 147 7.94 -14.18 11.93
N GLN A 148 7.13 -13.11 11.89
CA GLN A 148 6.46 -12.70 10.66
C GLN A 148 7.47 -12.42 9.53
N ASN A 149 8.61 -11.78 9.87
CA ASN A 149 9.68 -11.53 8.91
C ASN A 149 10.32 -12.84 8.40
N ASP A 150 10.50 -13.84 9.28
CA ASP A 150 11.04 -15.14 8.87
C ASP A 150 10.08 -15.88 7.93
N LEU A 151 8.78 -15.82 8.19
CA LEU A 151 7.76 -16.41 7.33
C LEU A 151 7.72 -15.75 5.95
N GLU A 152 7.85 -14.43 5.89
CA GLU A 152 7.93 -13.67 4.63
C GLU A 152 9.18 -14.05 3.83
N GLN A 153 10.35 -14.10 4.49
CA GLN A 153 11.60 -14.54 3.87
C GLN A 153 11.52 -16.01 3.40
N LEU A 154 10.90 -16.89 4.18
CA LEU A 154 10.70 -18.28 3.79
C LEU A 154 9.76 -18.39 2.58
N LEU A 155 8.68 -17.64 2.54
CA LEU A 155 7.74 -17.61 1.41
C LEU A 155 8.42 -17.13 0.13
N GLU A 156 9.30 -16.12 0.21
CA GLU A 156 10.11 -15.67 -0.92
C GLU A 156 11.06 -16.78 -1.42
N LYS A 157 11.70 -17.53 -0.51
CA LYS A 157 12.58 -18.66 -0.88
C LYS A 157 11.79 -19.78 -1.56
N LEU A 158 10.63 -20.15 -1.01
CA LEU A 158 9.72 -21.15 -1.58
C LEU A 158 9.26 -20.73 -2.99
N SER A 159 8.92 -19.45 -3.17
CA SER A 159 8.56 -18.89 -4.48
C SER A 159 9.72 -18.97 -5.49
N LYS A 160 10.95 -18.71 -5.04
CA LYS A 160 12.15 -18.84 -5.90
C LYS A 160 12.40 -20.29 -6.31
N TRP A 161 12.19 -21.25 -5.41
CA TRP A 161 12.31 -22.67 -5.75
C TRP A 161 11.26 -23.14 -6.76
N LEU A 162 10.04 -22.60 -6.70
CA LEU A 162 9.00 -22.87 -7.69
C LEU A 162 9.32 -22.31 -9.09
N GLN A 163 10.05 -21.19 -9.13
CA GLN A 163 10.38 -20.48 -10.37
C GLN A 163 11.74 -20.87 -10.95
N ASP A 164 12.48 -21.80 -10.32
CA ASP A 164 13.81 -22.20 -10.78
C ASP A 164 13.72 -22.96 -12.13
N PRO A 165 14.28 -22.41 -13.22
CA PRO A 165 14.21 -23.04 -14.54
C PRO A 165 15.03 -24.33 -14.65
N ASN A 166 15.95 -24.59 -13.70
CA ASN A 166 16.80 -25.78 -13.72
C ASN A 166 16.16 -26.99 -13.02
N SER A 167 15.08 -26.78 -12.28
CA SER A 167 14.41 -27.79 -11.48
C SER A 167 13.02 -28.08 -12.06
N THR A 168 12.74 -29.33 -12.41
CA THR A 168 11.38 -29.75 -12.75
C THR A 168 10.60 -29.97 -11.46
N VAL A 169 9.91 -28.93 -11.00
CA VAL A 169 9.13 -28.98 -9.77
C VAL A 169 7.72 -29.50 -10.05
N ASP A 170 7.32 -30.54 -9.32
CA ASP A 170 5.93 -31.01 -9.33
C ASP A 170 5.42 -31.07 -7.89
N LEU A 171 4.46 -30.21 -7.54
CA LEU A 171 3.89 -30.11 -6.20
C LEU A 171 3.23 -31.41 -5.70
N LEU A 172 2.87 -32.34 -6.60
CA LEU A 172 2.35 -33.66 -6.21
C LEU A 172 3.46 -34.64 -5.83
N HIS A 173 4.65 -34.52 -6.42
CA HIS A 173 5.81 -35.36 -6.12
C HIS A 173 6.69 -34.73 -5.03
N ASP A 174 6.96 -33.43 -5.13
CA ASP A 174 7.61 -32.58 -4.14
C ASP A 174 6.63 -32.15 -3.04
N VAL A 175 6.02 -33.14 -2.39
CA VAL A 175 5.06 -32.92 -1.30
C VAL A 175 5.64 -32.08 -0.16
N TRP A 176 6.95 -32.13 0.07
CA TRP A 176 7.62 -31.30 1.07
C TRP A 176 7.38 -29.81 0.76
N LEU A 177 7.54 -29.38 -0.49
CA LEU A 177 7.36 -28.00 -0.92
C LEU A 177 5.91 -27.56 -0.78
N ALA A 178 4.97 -28.41 -1.19
CA ALA A 178 3.54 -28.15 -1.05
C ALA A 178 3.11 -28.01 0.43
N ARG A 179 3.65 -28.85 1.32
CA ARG A 179 3.36 -28.78 2.76
C ARG A 179 3.91 -27.50 3.38
N TRP A 180 5.15 -27.11 3.03
CA TRP A 180 5.76 -25.88 3.52
C TRP A 180 5.11 -24.61 2.96
N LEU A 181 4.52 -24.65 1.76
CA LEU A 181 3.73 -23.55 1.22
C LEU A 181 2.35 -23.41 1.90
N TYR A 182 1.76 -24.52 2.33
CA TYR A 182 0.45 -24.49 2.99
C TYR A 182 0.52 -24.07 4.45
N ALA A 183 1.62 -24.40 5.12
CA ALA A 183 1.77 -24.26 6.57
C ALA A 183 2.16 -22.83 6.99
#